data_AF-A0A9W6ZM14-F1
#
_entry.id   AF-A0A9W6ZM14-F1
#
_cell.length_a   1.000
_cell.length_b   1.000
_cell.length_c   1.000
_cell.angle_alpha   90.00
_cell.angle_beta   90.00
_cell.angle_gamma   90.00
#
_symmetry.space_group_name_H-M   'P 1'
#
loop_
_entity.id
_entity.type
_entity.pdbx_description
1 polymer ?
#
loop_
_entity_poly.entity_id
_entity_poly.type
_entity_poly.pdbx_seq_one_letter_code
_entity_poly.pdbx_strand_id
1 'polypeptide(L)'
;MQKMSNPPGVASLNSKPNGLDDATSDDAARDLENGAMTSVTIDSLAVELNGNPAIPPNSPPPSTPLFTISDDVESGSTDAPSDSSPWPRRDSSGRIIYATVGKYESRLSKGLKSPRPYPRLQACCCVSTGLAKYYVGNMPVLLSNPDGSPRLIMGSWWPFCVGITVPLIAGAVTIVAALVLVPMAPLYITLLYFALVAVTLGALFSVSCRNPGLVSKREKVVGPNVSTDSVDRSKWIWNDRVKSFRPRGALYCDTNDVVVEEYDHFCPWTGTSIGGGNMQAFKVFVVAVNVLCYTTVGVVILVVVLW
;
A
#
# COMPACT_ATOMS: atom_id res chain seq x y z
N MET A 1 -51.43 51.73 16.82
CA MET A 1 -51.84 51.44 18.21
C MET A 1 -53.16 50.68 18.16
N GLN A 2 -53.28 49.56 18.89
CA GLN A 2 -54.53 48.83 19.20
C GLN A 2 -55.37 48.27 18.01
N LYS A 3 -56.25 47.26 18.16
CA LYS A 3 -56.34 46.04 19.01
C LYS A 3 -57.58 45.23 18.53
N MET A 4 -57.65 43.91 18.81
CA MET A 4 -58.86 43.04 18.73
C MET A 4 -59.36 42.70 17.30
N SER A 5 -60.08 41.59 17.02
CA SER A 5 -60.56 40.45 17.85
C SER A 5 -60.74 39.17 16.99
N ASN A 6 -61.08 38.03 17.63
CA ASN A 6 -61.00 36.66 17.09
C ASN A 6 -62.42 36.04 16.77
N PRO A 7 -62.66 34.70 16.68
CA PRO A 7 -63.50 34.01 15.67
C PRO A 7 -64.92 33.63 16.23
N PRO A 8 -65.79 32.70 15.70
CA PRO A 8 -65.60 31.62 14.70
C PRO A 8 -66.79 31.32 13.71
N GLY A 9 -66.72 30.18 12.99
CA GLY A 9 -67.83 29.57 12.22
C GLY A 9 -67.53 28.12 11.78
N VAL A 10 -68.50 27.20 11.86
CA VAL A 10 -68.32 25.73 11.73
C VAL A 10 -69.35 25.08 10.79
N ALA A 11 -68.89 24.21 9.87
CA ALA A 11 -69.59 23.05 9.28
C ALA A 11 -68.56 22.28 8.41
N SER A 12 -68.19 21.00 8.55
CA SER A 12 -68.89 19.73 8.86
C SER A 12 -69.63 19.10 7.66
N LEU A 13 -69.05 17.99 7.14
CA LEU A 13 -69.63 16.70 6.70
C LEU A 13 -68.75 16.09 5.58
N ASN A 14 -67.88 15.11 5.82
CA ASN A 14 -68.09 13.68 6.15
C ASN A 14 -68.50 12.79 4.95
N SER A 15 -67.57 11.98 4.43
CA SER A 15 -67.84 10.63 3.87
C SER A 15 -66.54 9.84 3.56
N LYS A 16 -66.17 8.96 4.48
CA LYS A 16 -65.61 7.62 4.21
C LYS A 16 -66.81 6.62 4.26
N PRO A 17 -66.74 5.31 3.89
CA PRO A 17 -65.55 4.45 4.03
C PRO A 17 -65.37 3.30 2.97
N ASN A 18 -64.26 2.55 3.14
CA ASN A 18 -64.03 1.11 2.82
C ASN A 18 -64.29 0.55 1.40
N GLY A 19 -63.59 -0.51 0.95
CA GLY A 19 -62.51 -1.27 1.56
C GLY A 19 -61.92 -2.34 0.61
N LEU A 20 -60.85 -2.99 1.09
CA LEU A 20 -60.36 -4.37 0.86
C LEU A 20 -60.59 -5.07 -0.50
N ASP A 21 -59.52 -5.69 -1.02
CA ASP A 21 -59.36 -7.16 -0.90
C ASP A 21 -57.89 -7.59 -1.10
N ASP A 22 -57.49 -8.66 -0.38
CA ASP A 22 -56.17 -9.31 -0.48
C ASP A 22 -56.18 -10.42 -1.54
N ALA A 23 -55.04 -10.64 -2.22
CA ALA A 23 -54.74 -11.94 -2.83
C ALA A 23 -53.23 -12.20 -2.89
N THR A 24 -52.81 -13.29 -2.25
CA THR A 24 -51.45 -13.84 -2.29
C THR A 24 -51.29 -14.82 -3.45
N SER A 25 -50.09 -14.91 -4.04
CA SER A 25 -49.31 -16.16 -4.24
C SER A 25 -48.20 -16.00 -5.29
N ASP A 26 -47.05 -16.61 -4.99
CA ASP A 26 -46.20 -17.43 -5.85
C ASP A 26 -45.97 -17.02 -7.32
N ASP A 27 -44.75 -16.53 -7.62
CA ASP A 27 -43.88 -17.06 -8.70
C ASP A 27 -42.64 -16.16 -8.94
N ALA A 28 -41.46 -16.57 -8.43
CA ALA A 28 -40.12 -16.17 -8.91
C ALA A 28 -38.98 -16.86 -8.12
N ALA A 29 -39.09 -18.17 -7.86
CA ALA A 29 -38.06 -18.92 -7.11
C ALA A 29 -37.80 -20.30 -7.73
N ARG A 30 -37.31 -20.32 -8.98
CA ARG A 30 -36.77 -21.49 -9.70
C ARG A 30 -35.91 -20.99 -10.85
N ASP A 31 -34.59 -21.06 -10.67
CA ASP A 31 -33.58 -21.19 -11.73
C ASP A 31 -32.23 -21.52 -11.08
N LEU A 32 -32.12 -22.77 -10.64
CA LEU A 32 -30.91 -23.39 -10.13
C LEU A 32 -30.95 -24.86 -10.57
N GLU A 33 -30.32 -25.18 -11.69
CA GLU A 33 -29.51 -26.40 -11.95
C GLU A 33 -29.10 -26.49 -13.42
N ASN A 34 -28.11 -27.35 -13.70
CA ASN A 34 -27.35 -27.49 -14.96
C ASN A 34 -26.36 -26.33 -15.22
N GLY A 35 -25.03 -26.49 -15.13
CA GLY A 35 -24.22 -27.67 -14.85
C GLY A 35 -23.12 -27.83 -15.89
N ALA A 36 -21.90 -27.37 -15.59
CA ALA A 36 -20.68 -27.76 -16.29
C ALA A 36 -19.43 -27.39 -15.46
N MET A 37 -18.80 -28.37 -14.82
CA MET A 37 -17.36 -28.28 -14.54
C MET A 37 -16.61 -28.32 -15.87
N THR A 38 -15.71 -27.37 -16.12
CA THR A 38 -14.61 -27.56 -17.07
C THR A 38 -13.31 -27.11 -16.44
N SER A 39 -12.38 -28.06 -16.34
CA SER A 39 -11.01 -27.87 -15.88
C SER A 39 -10.21 -26.97 -16.82
N VAL A 40 -9.55 -25.95 -16.29
CA VAL A 40 -8.50 -25.24 -17.02
C VAL A 40 -7.21 -26.05 -16.92
N THR A 41 -6.93 -26.84 -17.95
CA THR A 41 -5.63 -27.53 -18.11
C THR A 41 -4.54 -26.52 -18.45
N ILE A 42 -3.36 -26.72 -17.86
CA ILE A 42 -2.14 -26.00 -18.24
C ILE A 42 -1.58 -26.69 -19.47
N ASP A 43 -1.81 -26.13 -20.65
CA ASP A 43 -1.00 -26.38 -21.85
C ASP A 43 -1.22 -25.29 -22.90
N SER A 44 -0.25 -24.35 -23.01
CA SER A 44 -0.03 -23.46 -24.16
C SER A 44 1.25 -22.63 -23.97
N LEU A 45 2.40 -23.32 -23.97
CA LEU A 45 3.72 -22.72 -24.20
C LEU A 45 4.29 -23.23 -25.52
N ALA A 46 3.79 -22.69 -26.62
CA ALA A 46 4.37 -22.79 -27.96
C ALA A 46 4.10 -21.45 -28.66
N VAL A 47 5.12 -20.59 -28.81
CA VAL A 47 5.87 -20.44 -30.07
C VAL A 47 4.96 -20.08 -31.25
N GLU A 48 4.74 -18.77 -31.43
CA GLU A 48 4.53 -18.18 -32.76
C GLU A 48 5.57 -17.07 -32.99
N LEU A 49 6.52 -17.37 -33.87
CA LEU A 49 7.45 -16.41 -34.48
C LEU A 49 6.94 -16.07 -35.89
N ASN A 50 7.23 -14.85 -36.33
CA ASN A 50 7.05 -14.30 -37.68
C ASN A 50 5.62 -14.02 -38.17
N GLY A 51 5.37 -12.74 -38.52
CA GLY A 51 4.18 -12.34 -39.26
C GLY A 51 3.94 -10.83 -39.31
N ASN A 52 4.91 -10.02 -39.76
CA ASN A 52 4.69 -8.59 -40.00
C ASN A 52 5.25 -8.18 -41.38
N PRO A 53 4.47 -7.52 -42.26
CA PRO A 53 4.89 -7.22 -43.62
C PRO A 53 5.93 -6.10 -43.69
N ALA A 54 6.81 -6.17 -44.68
CA ALA A 54 7.89 -5.21 -44.86
C ALA A 54 7.39 -3.81 -45.25
N ILE A 55 7.89 -2.78 -44.56
CA ILE A 55 7.70 -1.37 -44.91
C ILE A 55 8.74 -0.99 -45.98
N PRO A 56 8.36 -0.36 -47.11
CA PRO A 56 9.32 0.04 -48.13
C PRO A 56 10.22 1.20 -47.63
N PRO A 57 11.54 1.16 -47.92
CA PRO A 57 12.45 2.23 -47.53
C PRO A 57 12.35 3.38 -48.54
N ASN A 58 11.67 4.47 -48.16
CA ASN A 58 11.87 5.88 -48.60
C ASN A 58 10.62 6.76 -48.35
N SER A 59 10.17 6.83 -47.10
CA SER A 59 9.24 7.89 -46.66
C SER A 59 9.98 8.90 -45.77
N PRO A 60 9.93 10.21 -46.07
CA PRO A 60 10.46 11.23 -45.16
C PRO A 60 9.61 11.27 -43.88
N PRO A 61 10.21 11.57 -42.70
CA PRO A 61 9.46 11.61 -41.45
C PRO A 61 8.43 12.75 -41.47
N PRO A 62 7.23 12.54 -40.90
CA PRO A 62 6.23 13.60 -40.78
C PRO A 62 6.75 14.72 -39.88
N SER A 63 6.65 15.96 -40.35
CA SER A 63 7.05 17.15 -39.60
C SER A 63 6.19 17.33 -38.36
N THR A 64 6.77 17.09 -37.17
CA THR A 64 6.13 17.36 -35.89
C THR A 64 5.84 18.85 -35.75
N PRO A 65 4.61 19.29 -35.39
CA PRO A 65 4.34 20.71 -35.18
C PRO A 65 5.14 21.24 -33.99
N LEU A 66 5.82 22.37 -34.21
CA LEU A 66 6.64 23.04 -33.21
C LEU A 66 5.73 23.62 -32.12
N PHE A 67 5.69 22.99 -30.94
CA PHE A 67 4.88 23.48 -29.82
C PHE A 67 5.61 24.65 -29.15
N THR A 68 5.29 25.88 -29.57
CA THR A 68 5.75 27.10 -28.90
C THR A 68 5.13 27.18 -27.50
N ILE A 69 5.96 27.01 -26.48
CA ILE A 69 5.59 27.29 -25.10
C ILE A 69 5.58 28.81 -24.94
N SER A 70 4.41 29.40 -24.69
CA SER A 70 4.27 30.79 -24.28
C SER A 70 4.64 30.91 -22.80
N ASP A 71 5.67 31.71 -22.48
CA ASP A 71 6.06 32.03 -21.10
C ASP A 71 5.13 33.11 -20.49
N ASP A 72 3.88 32.73 -20.19
CA ASP A 72 2.98 33.59 -19.42
C ASP A 72 3.31 33.49 -17.91
N VAL A 73 4.25 34.34 -17.49
CA VAL A 73 4.67 34.49 -16.08
C VAL A 73 3.60 35.24 -15.28
N GLU A 74 2.63 34.50 -14.73
CA GLU A 74 1.65 35.05 -13.78
C GLU A 74 2.32 35.26 -12.41
N SER A 75 2.56 36.53 -12.04
CA SER A 75 3.30 36.91 -10.84
C SER A 75 2.47 36.79 -9.54
N GLY A 76 2.17 35.56 -9.13
CA GLY A 76 1.51 35.26 -7.85
C GLY A 76 2.49 35.28 -6.67
N SER A 77 2.58 36.40 -5.96
CA SER A 77 3.39 36.51 -4.73
C SER A 77 2.84 35.62 -3.62
N THR A 78 3.57 34.56 -3.27
CA THR A 78 3.38 33.82 -2.01
C THR A 78 4.73 33.66 -1.32
N ASP A 79 4.86 34.22 -0.12
CA ASP A 79 6.09 34.17 0.68
C ASP A 79 6.32 32.77 1.26
N ALA A 80 6.84 31.87 0.43
CA ALA A 80 7.39 30.60 0.87
C ALA A 80 8.80 30.81 1.44
N PRO A 81 9.13 30.26 2.64
CA PRO A 81 10.48 30.39 3.20
C PRO A 81 11.53 29.83 2.24
N SER A 82 12.53 30.65 1.92
CA SER A 82 13.56 30.39 0.91
C SER A 82 14.67 29.44 1.38
N ASP A 83 14.29 28.28 1.95
CA ASP A 83 15.22 27.17 2.17
C ASP A 83 15.64 26.58 0.82
N SER A 84 16.74 27.13 0.30
CA SER A 84 17.29 26.87 -1.03
C SER A 84 18.21 25.64 -1.08
N SER A 85 18.24 24.85 0.00
CA SER A 85 19.15 23.72 0.17
C SER A 85 18.92 22.58 -0.85
N PRO A 86 19.99 21.98 -1.43
CA PRO A 86 19.89 20.76 -2.23
C PRO A 86 19.76 19.49 -1.38
N TRP A 87 19.95 19.62 -0.07
CA TRP A 87 19.83 18.54 0.89
C TRP A 87 18.34 18.21 1.13
N PRO A 88 18.02 17.03 1.68
CA PRO A 88 16.65 16.70 2.06
C PRO A 88 16.07 17.82 2.95
N ARG A 89 14.93 18.40 2.56
CA ARG A 89 14.28 19.45 3.36
C ARG A 89 14.04 18.90 4.77
N ARG A 90 14.35 19.70 5.79
CA ARG A 90 14.12 19.34 7.19
C ARG A 90 12.95 20.13 7.77
N ASP A 91 12.22 19.51 8.70
CA ASP A 91 11.20 20.22 9.49
C ASP A 91 11.83 21.06 10.61
N SER A 92 11.01 21.79 11.37
CA SER A 92 11.46 22.61 12.50
C SER A 92 12.11 21.82 13.65
N SER A 93 12.00 20.49 13.65
CA SER A 93 12.69 19.59 14.58
C SER A 93 13.93 18.92 13.96
N GLY A 94 14.34 19.36 12.77
CA GLY A 94 15.50 18.85 12.03
C GLY A 94 15.27 17.52 11.32
N ARG A 95 14.04 16.98 11.25
CA ARG A 95 13.78 15.67 10.62
C ARG A 95 13.61 15.80 9.12
N ILE A 96 14.09 14.81 8.36
CA ILE A 96 13.90 14.72 6.91
C ILE A 96 12.40 14.68 6.56
N ILE A 97 11.98 15.53 5.63
CA ILE A 97 10.65 15.53 5.01
C ILE A 97 10.69 14.60 3.80
N TYR A 98 9.73 13.68 3.72
CA TYR A 98 9.61 12.69 2.64
C TYR A 98 8.57 13.12 1.60
N ALA A 99 8.68 12.58 0.39
CA ALA A 99 7.78 12.88 -0.71
C ALA A 99 6.43 12.17 -0.53
N THR A 100 5.47 12.87 0.07
CA THR A 100 4.08 12.42 0.34
C THR A 100 3.09 13.46 -0.21
N VAL A 101 1.79 13.15 -0.27
CA VAL A 101 0.77 14.13 -0.68
C VAL A 101 0.65 15.25 0.37
N GLY A 102 0.74 16.51 -0.06
CA GLY A 102 0.69 17.71 0.80
C GLY A 102 -0.60 17.92 1.61
N LYS A 103 -1.60 17.03 1.46
CA LYS A 103 -2.78 16.95 2.35
C LYS A 103 -2.39 16.70 3.82
N TYR A 104 -1.26 16.05 4.06
CA TYR A 104 -0.70 15.85 5.40
C TYR A 104 -0.02 17.12 5.93
N GLU A 105 0.93 17.69 5.17
CA GLU A 105 1.66 18.91 5.55
C GLU A 105 0.71 20.08 5.86
N SER A 106 -0.30 20.31 5.01
CA SER A 106 -1.29 21.38 5.15
C SER A 106 -2.28 21.24 6.32
N ARG A 107 -2.30 20.08 7.00
CA ARG A 107 -3.06 19.86 8.25
C ARG A 107 -2.16 19.95 9.47
N LEU A 108 -0.95 19.39 9.40
CA LEU A 108 0.09 19.53 10.41
C LEU A 108 0.46 21.00 10.64
N SER A 109 0.62 21.81 9.57
CA SER A 109 0.89 23.25 9.67
C SER A 109 -0.25 24.05 10.32
N LYS A 110 -1.48 23.51 10.30
CA LYS A 110 -2.66 24.10 10.95
C LYS A 110 -2.89 23.56 12.37
N GLY A 111 -1.96 22.77 12.92
CA GLY A 111 -2.10 22.15 14.23
C GLY A 111 -3.16 21.04 14.32
N LEU A 112 -3.78 20.63 13.20
CA LEU A 112 -4.74 19.53 13.20
C LEU A 112 -4.01 18.19 13.31
N LYS A 113 -4.59 17.28 14.10
CA LYS A 113 -4.13 15.88 14.17
C LYS A 113 -4.17 15.27 12.76
N SER A 114 -3.08 14.56 12.42
CA SER A 114 -2.94 13.69 11.25
C SER A 114 -4.26 12.95 10.95
N PRO A 115 -4.85 13.09 9.74
CA PRO A 115 -6.05 12.36 9.38
C PRO A 115 -5.71 10.86 9.31
N ARG A 116 -6.25 10.05 10.22
CA ARG A 116 -5.98 8.59 10.21
C ARG A 116 -6.43 8.03 8.85
N PRO A 117 -5.59 7.26 8.12
CA PRO A 117 -5.83 7.00 6.70
C PRO A 117 -7.12 6.21 6.39
N TYR A 118 -7.60 5.41 7.36
CA TYR A 118 -8.80 4.61 7.22
C TYR A 118 -9.66 4.69 8.49
N PRO A 119 -10.82 5.36 8.48
CA PRO A 119 -11.74 5.38 9.63
C PRO A 119 -12.43 4.03 9.87
N ARG A 120 -12.33 3.05 8.96
CA ARG A 120 -12.94 1.71 9.10
C ARG A 120 -12.00 0.62 9.63
N LEU A 121 -10.67 0.83 9.63
CA LEU A 121 -9.68 -0.08 10.24
C LEU A 121 -9.32 0.35 11.68
N GLN A 122 -10.19 1.13 12.31
CA GLN A 122 -9.95 1.80 13.59
C GLN A 122 -9.98 0.86 14.82
N ALA A 123 -10.38 -0.41 14.63
CA ALA A 123 -10.57 -1.39 15.69
C ALA A 123 -9.33 -2.21 16.08
N CYS A 124 -8.18 -2.04 15.42
CA CYS A 124 -6.97 -2.81 15.73
C CYS A 124 -6.09 -2.09 16.78
N CYS A 125 -5.83 -2.77 17.91
CA CYS A 125 -5.31 -2.18 19.15
C CYS A 125 -4.15 -1.19 19.00
N CYS A 126 -3.12 -1.48 18.18
CA CYS A 126 -1.91 -0.66 18.17
C CYS A 126 -2.06 0.72 17.49
N VAL A 127 -3.18 0.99 16.80
CA VAL A 127 -3.54 2.36 16.35
C VAL A 127 -3.97 3.25 17.54
N SER A 128 -4.26 2.64 18.69
CA SER A 128 -4.59 3.34 19.94
C SER A 128 -3.46 3.36 20.98
N THR A 129 -2.40 2.55 20.84
CA THR A 129 -1.35 2.41 21.87
C THR A 129 -0.30 3.51 21.90
N GLY A 130 -0.35 4.49 20.98
CA GLY A 130 0.58 5.63 20.97
C GLY A 130 2.04 5.29 20.60
N LEU A 131 2.32 4.08 20.14
CA LEU A 131 3.68 3.59 19.86
C LEU A 131 4.37 4.24 18.63
N ALA A 132 3.60 4.90 17.75
CA ALA A 132 4.15 5.59 16.58
C ALA A 132 4.72 6.96 16.98
N LYS A 133 6.04 7.15 16.82
CA LYS A 133 6.75 8.40 17.10
C LYS A 133 6.36 9.51 16.11
N TYR A 134 6.15 9.17 14.85
CA TYR A 134 5.58 10.01 13.80
C TYR A 134 5.10 9.13 12.63
N TYR A 135 4.56 9.76 11.59
CA TYR A 135 4.08 9.10 10.37
C TYR A 135 4.82 9.66 9.16
N VAL A 136 5.06 8.80 8.17
CA VAL A 136 5.49 9.18 6.82
C VAL A 136 4.42 8.66 5.85
N GLY A 137 3.61 9.57 5.32
CA GLY A 137 2.36 9.20 4.67
C GLY A 137 1.48 8.40 5.64
N ASN A 138 1.03 7.23 5.19
CA ASN A 138 0.23 6.29 5.97
C ASN A 138 1.08 5.32 6.82
N MET A 139 2.42 5.42 6.79
CA MET A 139 3.34 4.50 7.45
C MET A 139 3.75 5.00 8.86
N PRO A 140 3.40 4.29 9.96
CA PRO A 140 3.89 4.63 11.30
C PRO A 140 5.38 4.32 11.46
N VAL A 141 6.15 5.32 11.89
CA VAL A 141 7.55 5.17 12.32
C VAL A 141 7.60 4.92 13.82
N LEU A 142 8.13 3.78 14.21
CA LEU A 142 8.32 3.38 15.61
C LEU A 142 9.67 3.87 16.15
N LEU A 143 10.75 3.69 15.39
CA LEU A 143 12.10 4.11 15.76
C LEU A 143 12.73 4.92 14.64
N SER A 144 13.41 6.01 15.00
CA SER A 144 14.20 6.84 14.08
C SER A 144 15.63 7.00 14.58
N ASN A 145 16.54 7.23 13.64
CA ASN A 145 17.87 7.74 13.91
C ASN A 145 17.80 9.21 14.41
N PRO A 146 18.92 9.76 14.94
CA PRO A 146 19.01 11.17 15.34
C PRO A 146 18.79 12.17 14.20
N ASP A 147 19.08 11.79 12.96
CA ASP A 147 18.88 12.60 11.75
C ASP A 147 17.41 12.62 11.25
N GLY A 148 16.50 11.90 11.91
CA GLY A 148 15.11 11.75 11.49
C GLY A 148 14.85 10.69 10.42
N SER A 149 15.83 9.87 10.04
CA SER A 149 15.60 8.72 9.16
C SER A 149 14.95 7.55 9.93
N PRO A 150 13.95 6.86 9.35
CA PRO A 150 13.28 5.75 10.03
C PRO A 150 14.17 4.50 10.08
N ARG A 151 14.37 3.95 11.28
CA ARG A 151 15.01 2.65 11.52
C ARG A 151 14.01 1.51 11.52
N LEU A 152 12.88 1.73 12.20
CA LEU A 152 11.79 0.77 12.35
C LEU A 152 10.50 1.48 11.93
N ILE A 153 9.95 1.06 10.80
CA ILE A 153 8.77 1.65 10.17
C ILE A 153 7.90 0.53 9.63
N MET A 154 6.61 0.57 9.91
CA MET A 154 5.66 -0.42 9.39
C MET A 154 4.84 0.21 8.27
N GLY A 155 4.43 -0.59 7.28
CA GLY A 155 3.50 -0.12 6.27
C GLY A 155 2.07 0.07 6.79
N SER A 156 1.22 0.66 5.97
CA SER A 156 -0.17 0.97 6.35
C SER A 156 -1.03 -0.26 6.61
N TRP A 157 -0.64 -1.44 6.12
CA TRP A 157 -1.35 -2.72 6.29
C TRP A 157 -0.63 -3.68 7.27
N TRP A 158 0.20 -3.16 8.18
CA TRP A 158 0.74 -3.97 9.27
C TRP A 158 -0.32 -4.78 10.06
N PRO A 159 -1.59 -4.34 10.24
CA PRO A 159 -2.61 -5.18 10.90
C PRO A 159 -2.96 -6.45 10.11
N PHE A 160 -2.84 -6.43 8.77
CA PHE A 160 -3.03 -7.63 7.93
C PHE A 160 -1.84 -8.59 8.10
N CYS A 161 -0.62 -8.06 8.11
CA CYS A 161 0.58 -8.86 8.38
C CYS A 161 0.50 -9.54 9.76
N VAL A 162 0.16 -8.81 10.82
CA VAL A 162 0.12 -9.31 12.20
C VAL A 162 -1.15 -10.11 12.50
N GLY A 163 -2.30 -9.76 11.92
CA GLY A 163 -3.59 -10.39 12.20
C GLY A 163 -3.92 -11.59 11.31
N ILE A 164 -3.26 -11.75 10.15
CA ILE A 164 -3.51 -12.84 9.21
C ILE A 164 -2.22 -13.59 8.90
N THR A 165 -1.18 -12.92 8.42
CA THR A 165 0.02 -13.60 7.88
C THR A 165 0.83 -14.30 8.97
N VAL A 166 1.09 -13.63 10.10
CA VAL A 166 1.80 -14.24 11.24
C VAL A 166 0.99 -15.40 11.86
N PRO A 167 -0.32 -15.28 12.15
CA PRO A 167 -1.14 -16.40 12.62
C PRO A 167 -1.22 -17.57 11.64
N LEU A 168 -1.26 -17.32 10.32
CA LEU A 168 -1.27 -18.39 9.31
C LEU A 168 0.02 -19.21 9.37
N ILE A 169 1.19 -18.56 9.41
CA ILE A 169 2.49 -19.24 9.53
C ILE A 169 2.59 -19.95 10.89
N ALA A 170 2.40 -19.21 11.99
CA ALA A 170 2.60 -19.74 13.35
C ALA A 170 1.59 -20.84 13.71
N GLY A 171 0.32 -20.70 13.29
CA GLY A 171 -0.74 -21.68 13.53
C GLY A 171 -0.50 -22.99 12.80
N ALA A 172 -0.25 -22.94 11.48
CA ALA A 172 0.06 -24.13 10.69
C ALA A 172 1.30 -24.87 11.22
N VAL A 173 2.36 -24.10 11.56
CA VAL A 173 3.57 -24.62 12.19
C VAL A 173 3.27 -25.29 13.54
N THR A 174 2.46 -24.66 14.40
CA THR A 174 2.14 -25.19 15.74
C THR A 174 1.35 -26.49 15.65
N ILE A 175 0.38 -26.58 14.73
CA ILE A 175 -0.41 -27.79 14.50
C ILE A 175 0.50 -28.95 14.06
N VAL A 176 1.36 -28.75 13.05
CA VAL A 176 2.29 -29.79 12.59
C VAL A 176 3.32 -30.13 13.67
N ALA A 177 3.81 -29.15 14.43
CA ALA A 177 4.74 -29.41 15.52
C ALA A 177 4.12 -30.28 16.62
N ALA A 178 2.89 -29.97 17.05
CA ALA A 178 2.20 -30.68 18.12
C ALA A 178 1.73 -32.08 17.71
N LEU A 179 1.21 -32.24 16.49
CA LEU A 179 0.64 -33.51 16.01
C LEU A 179 1.69 -34.48 15.42
N VAL A 180 2.80 -33.96 14.89
CA VAL A 180 3.75 -34.75 14.10
C VAL A 180 5.16 -34.71 14.69
N LEU A 181 5.76 -33.52 14.83
CA LEU A 181 7.19 -33.43 15.18
C LEU A 181 7.49 -33.80 16.64
N VAL A 182 6.72 -33.29 17.59
CA VAL A 182 6.92 -33.59 19.02
C VAL A 182 6.68 -35.06 19.37
N PRO A 183 5.61 -35.74 18.90
CA PRO A 183 5.38 -37.14 19.23
C PRO A 183 6.22 -38.14 18.43
N MET A 184 6.60 -37.83 17.18
CA MET A 184 7.11 -38.86 16.24
C MET A 184 8.48 -38.54 15.60
N ALA A 185 8.93 -37.27 15.60
CA ALA A 185 10.22 -36.91 15.00
C ALA A 185 11.36 -36.85 16.03
N PRO A 186 12.60 -37.24 15.65
CA PRO A 186 13.74 -37.14 16.53
C PRO A 186 14.10 -35.66 16.78
N LEU A 187 14.59 -35.37 18.00
CA LEU A 187 14.81 -34.01 18.50
C LEU A 187 15.57 -33.09 17.53
N TYR A 188 16.57 -33.58 16.80
CA TYR A 188 17.35 -32.76 15.87
C TYR A 188 16.55 -32.26 14.66
N ILE A 189 15.58 -33.05 14.15
CA ILE A 189 14.66 -32.62 13.09
C ILE A 189 13.72 -31.55 13.64
N THR A 190 13.17 -31.76 14.84
CA THR A 190 12.29 -30.80 15.51
C THR A 190 13.00 -29.46 15.78
N LEU A 191 14.25 -29.49 16.25
CA LEU A 191 15.07 -28.28 16.42
C LEU A 191 15.38 -27.57 15.09
N LEU A 192 15.73 -28.33 14.03
CA LEU A 192 15.99 -27.77 12.70
C LEU A 192 14.73 -27.10 12.11
N TYR A 193 13.56 -27.72 12.29
CA TYR A 193 12.28 -27.17 11.85
C TYR A 193 11.95 -25.87 12.60
N PHE A 194 12.09 -25.84 13.94
CA PHE A 194 11.89 -24.60 14.69
C PHE A 194 12.90 -23.50 14.33
N ALA A 195 14.15 -23.85 13.99
CA ALA A 195 15.12 -22.89 13.47
C ALA A 195 14.67 -22.30 12.11
N LEU A 196 14.16 -23.13 11.20
CA LEU A 196 13.60 -22.68 9.91
C LEU A 196 12.38 -21.76 10.08
N VAL A 197 11.50 -22.06 11.05
CA VAL A 197 10.38 -21.19 11.44
C VAL A 197 10.90 -19.85 11.96
N ALA A 198 11.90 -19.85 12.86
CA ALA A 198 12.48 -18.64 13.41
C ALA A 198 13.14 -17.76 12.32
N VAL A 199 13.84 -18.38 11.36
CA VAL A 199 14.38 -17.69 10.17
C VAL A 199 13.25 -17.09 9.32
N THR A 200 12.16 -17.82 9.09
CA THR A 200 11.01 -17.35 8.30
C THR A 200 10.33 -16.15 8.97
N LEU A 201 10.03 -16.23 10.27
CA LEU A 201 9.41 -15.14 11.03
C LEU A 201 10.35 -13.93 11.18
N GLY A 202 11.66 -14.16 11.38
CA GLY A 202 12.67 -13.11 11.40
C GLY A 202 12.81 -12.40 10.06
N ALA A 203 12.74 -13.13 8.94
CA ALA A 203 12.75 -12.57 7.60
C ALA A 203 11.48 -11.76 7.32
N LEU A 204 10.29 -12.26 7.71
CA LEU A 204 9.02 -11.53 7.62
C LEU A 204 9.09 -10.21 8.40
N PHE A 205 9.49 -10.24 9.67
CA PHE A 205 9.69 -9.03 10.48
C PHE A 205 10.69 -8.07 9.81
N SER A 206 11.78 -8.60 9.25
CA SER A 206 12.80 -7.80 8.58
C SER A 206 12.35 -7.14 7.27
N VAL A 207 11.33 -7.66 6.55
CA VAL A 207 10.76 -6.98 5.39
C VAL A 207 9.64 -6.02 5.79
N SER A 208 8.77 -6.44 6.72
CA SER A 208 7.60 -5.68 7.20
C SER A 208 7.95 -4.39 7.94
N CYS A 209 9.06 -4.40 8.70
CA CYS A 209 9.42 -3.32 9.63
C CYS A 209 10.60 -2.44 9.16
N ARG A 210 11.08 -2.64 7.93
CA ARG A 210 12.23 -1.92 7.35
C ARG A 210 11.79 -0.81 6.39
N ASN A 211 12.57 0.26 6.32
CA ASN A 211 12.36 1.33 5.33
C ASN A 211 12.42 0.74 3.90
N PRO A 212 11.35 0.86 3.08
CA PRO A 212 11.32 0.29 1.74
C PRO A 212 12.17 1.08 0.71
N GLY A 213 12.74 2.22 1.09
CA GLY A 213 13.43 3.16 0.20
C GLY A 213 12.68 4.48 0.07
N LEU A 214 12.29 5.12 1.17
CA LEU A 214 11.51 6.36 1.15
C LEU A 214 12.31 7.53 0.56
N VAL A 215 11.78 8.14 -0.51
CA VAL A 215 12.39 9.32 -1.16
C VAL A 215 12.14 10.59 -0.35
N SER A 216 13.19 11.37 -0.08
CA SER A 216 13.07 12.70 0.51
C SER A 216 12.42 13.71 -0.44
N LYS A 217 11.58 14.61 0.08
CA LYS A 217 10.96 15.67 -0.72
C LYS A 217 12.00 16.64 -1.27
N ARG A 218 11.92 16.93 -2.57
CA ARG A 218 12.86 17.74 -3.34
C ARG A 218 12.12 18.61 -4.35
N GLU A 219 12.08 19.92 -4.12
CA GLU A 219 11.47 20.89 -5.05
C GLU A 219 12.41 21.33 -6.18
N LYS A 220 13.73 21.15 -6.02
CA LYS A 220 14.75 21.50 -7.04
C LYS A 220 15.79 20.38 -7.20
N VAL A 221 16.13 20.07 -8.45
CA VAL A 221 17.13 19.04 -8.81
C VAL A 221 18.56 19.48 -8.51
N VAL A 222 18.84 20.79 -8.58
CA VAL A 222 20.18 21.38 -8.42
C VAL A 222 20.21 22.31 -7.19
N GLY A 223 21.34 22.33 -6.48
CA GLY A 223 21.58 23.23 -5.35
C GLY A 223 22.18 24.57 -5.75
N PRO A 224 22.25 25.54 -4.81
CA PRO A 224 22.77 26.88 -5.10
C PRO A 224 24.30 26.86 -5.36
N ASN A 225 25.00 25.85 -4.84
CA ASN A 225 26.46 25.71 -4.94
C ASN A 225 26.90 24.52 -5.84
N VAL A 226 25.99 23.96 -6.64
CA VAL A 226 26.30 22.85 -7.56
C VAL A 226 26.15 23.36 -8.98
N SER A 227 27.21 23.31 -9.79
CA SER A 227 27.14 23.71 -11.19
C SER A 227 26.10 22.86 -11.93
N THR A 228 25.23 23.50 -12.71
CA THR A 228 24.14 22.84 -13.43
C THR A 228 24.62 21.72 -14.35
N ASP A 229 25.85 21.85 -14.84
CA ASP A 229 26.46 20.97 -15.84
C ASP A 229 26.96 19.65 -15.23
N SER A 230 27.09 19.61 -13.89
CA SER A 230 27.46 18.38 -13.15
C SER A 230 26.25 17.50 -12.80
N VAL A 231 25.02 18.03 -12.91
CA VAL A 231 23.81 17.31 -12.54
C VAL A 231 23.06 16.85 -13.78
N ASP A 232 23.13 15.56 -14.06
CA ASP A 232 22.35 14.90 -15.10
C ASP A 232 20.84 14.98 -14.79
N ARG A 233 20.22 16.08 -15.25
CA ARG A 233 18.78 16.35 -15.08
C ARG A 233 17.91 15.25 -15.70
N SER A 234 18.41 14.49 -16.68
CA SER A 234 17.62 13.43 -17.32
C SER A 234 17.24 12.32 -16.33
N LYS A 235 18.03 12.11 -15.26
CA LYS A 235 17.78 11.11 -14.21
C LYS A 235 16.66 11.46 -13.23
N TRP A 236 16.15 12.69 -13.27
CA TRP A 236 15.10 13.18 -12.36
C TRP A 236 13.79 13.43 -13.09
N ILE A 237 12.69 13.04 -12.47
CA ILE A 237 11.34 13.19 -13.02
C ILE A 237 10.50 13.95 -11.99
N TRP A 238 9.75 14.97 -12.44
CA TRP A 238 8.79 15.66 -11.59
C TRP A 238 7.58 14.76 -11.29
N ASN A 239 7.05 14.81 -10.07
CA ASN A 239 5.82 14.13 -9.69
C ASN A 239 4.82 15.13 -9.12
N ASP A 240 3.78 15.43 -9.90
CA ASP A 240 2.73 16.39 -9.54
C ASP A 240 1.88 16.00 -8.34
N ARG A 241 1.74 14.70 -8.03
CA ARG A 241 0.91 14.24 -6.91
C ARG A 241 1.54 14.60 -5.56
N VAL A 242 2.87 14.54 -5.45
CA VAL A 242 3.63 14.85 -4.23
C VAL A 242 4.37 16.20 -4.30
N LYS A 243 4.31 16.89 -5.45
CA LYS A 243 5.04 18.13 -5.75
C LYS A 243 6.52 18.03 -5.38
N SER A 244 7.16 17.00 -5.92
CA SER A 244 8.57 16.66 -5.69
C SER A 244 9.18 16.03 -6.93
N PHE A 245 10.45 16.30 -7.17
CA PHE A 245 11.28 15.46 -8.03
C PHE A 245 11.54 14.11 -7.36
N ARG A 246 11.64 13.06 -8.20
CA ARG A 246 12.01 11.69 -7.84
C ARG A 246 13.07 11.16 -8.82
N PRO A 247 13.97 10.25 -8.41
CA PRO A 247 14.87 9.60 -9.35
C PRO A 247 14.10 8.64 -10.26
N ARG A 248 14.70 8.27 -11.41
CA ARG A 248 14.22 7.16 -12.24
C ARG A 248 14.13 5.87 -11.40
N GLY A 249 13.13 5.04 -11.64
CA GLY A 249 12.86 3.81 -10.87
C GLY A 249 12.11 4.01 -9.56
N ALA A 250 12.09 5.21 -8.97
CA ALA A 250 11.22 5.48 -7.83
C ALA A 250 9.77 5.70 -8.28
N LEU A 251 8.78 5.13 -7.61
CA LEU A 251 7.34 5.32 -7.91
C LEU A 251 6.55 5.67 -6.65
N TYR A 252 5.38 6.26 -6.85
CA TYR A 252 4.47 6.61 -5.76
C TYR A 252 3.57 5.42 -5.43
N CYS A 253 3.40 5.12 -4.14
CA CYS A 253 2.53 4.06 -3.65
C CYS A 253 1.25 4.63 -3.02
N ASP A 254 0.10 4.44 -3.68
CA ASP A 254 -1.21 4.95 -3.25
C ASP A 254 -1.62 4.49 -1.85
N THR A 255 -1.35 3.24 -1.49
CA THR A 255 -1.73 2.67 -0.18
C THR A 255 -0.91 3.24 0.97
N ASN A 256 0.35 3.60 0.73
CA ASN A 256 1.26 4.12 1.75
C ASN A 256 1.38 5.66 1.74
N ASP A 257 0.90 6.36 0.71
CA ASP A 257 1.07 7.82 0.51
C ASP A 257 2.53 8.27 0.59
N VAL A 258 3.40 7.57 -0.15
CA VAL A 258 4.86 7.83 -0.19
C VAL A 258 5.43 7.53 -1.57
N VAL A 259 6.53 8.19 -1.93
CA VAL A 259 7.40 7.76 -3.04
C VAL A 259 8.48 6.81 -2.51
N VAL A 260 8.66 5.67 -3.18
CA VAL A 260 9.61 4.60 -2.84
C VAL A 260 10.60 4.41 -4.00
N GLU A 261 11.89 4.31 -3.70
CA GLU A 261 12.97 3.98 -4.65
C GLU A 261 12.91 2.52 -5.09
N GLU A 262 13.19 2.28 -6.39
CA GLU A 262 13.12 0.95 -7.01
C GLU A 262 11.82 0.22 -6.65
N TYR A 263 10.69 0.93 -6.73
CA TYR A 263 9.40 0.41 -6.28
C TYR A 263 8.96 -0.76 -7.15
N ASP A 264 8.64 -1.87 -6.49
CA ASP A 264 8.20 -3.10 -7.11
C ASP A 264 6.67 -3.23 -6.97
N HIS A 265 6.17 -3.39 -5.75
CA HIS A 265 4.73 -3.46 -5.48
C HIS A 265 4.36 -3.10 -4.03
N PHE A 266 3.07 -3.02 -3.74
CA PHE A 266 2.55 -3.04 -2.36
C PHE A 266 2.13 -4.46 -1.99
N CYS A 267 2.66 -4.98 -0.88
CA CYS A 267 2.41 -6.36 -0.47
C CYS A 267 1.52 -6.40 0.80
N PRO A 268 0.25 -6.81 0.71
CA PRO A 268 -0.62 -6.96 1.89
C PRO A 268 -0.06 -7.94 2.92
N TRP A 269 0.56 -9.04 2.46
CA TRP A 269 1.10 -10.12 3.31
C TRP A 269 2.23 -9.65 4.22
N THR A 270 3.17 -8.83 3.72
CA THR A 270 4.19 -8.17 4.55
C THR A 270 3.70 -6.87 5.18
N GLY A 271 2.50 -6.39 4.78
CA GLY A 271 1.86 -5.18 5.29
C GLY A 271 2.48 -3.87 4.82
N THR A 272 3.39 -3.90 3.83
CA THR A 272 4.22 -2.73 3.44
C THR A 272 4.53 -2.70 1.93
N SER A 273 5.14 -1.59 1.46
CA SER A 273 5.69 -1.51 0.11
C SER A 273 6.97 -2.34 0.00
N ILE A 274 7.18 -2.97 -1.15
CA ILE A 274 8.44 -3.59 -1.53
C ILE A 274 9.16 -2.64 -2.50
N GLY A 275 10.42 -2.33 -2.19
CA GLY A 275 11.29 -1.47 -3.00
C GLY A 275 12.76 -1.68 -2.62
N GLY A 276 13.66 -0.87 -3.17
CA GLY A 276 15.12 -1.08 -3.04
C GLY A 276 15.60 -1.23 -1.60
N GLY A 277 15.01 -0.49 -0.65
CA GLY A 277 15.39 -0.53 0.77
C GLY A 277 15.05 -1.82 1.53
N ASN A 278 14.09 -2.62 1.05
CA ASN A 278 13.70 -3.88 1.68
C ASN A 278 13.65 -5.10 0.75
N MET A 279 13.93 -4.94 -0.55
CA MET A 279 13.92 -6.01 -1.57
C MET A 279 14.74 -7.25 -1.18
N GLN A 280 15.93 -7.08 -0.58
CA GLN A 280 16.74 -8.22 -0.14
C GLN A 280 16.09 -8.99 1.02
N ALA A 281 15.45 -8.29 1.97
CA ALA A 281 14.71 -8.95 3.05
C ALA A 281 13.47 -9.67 2.52
N PHE A 282 12.79 -9.09 1.52
CA PHE A 282 11.68 -9.73 0.81
C PHE A 282 12.11 -11.04 0.13
N LYS A 283 13.22 -11.04 -0.61
CA LYS A 283 13.78 -12.24 -1.26
C LYS A 283 14.11 -13.33 -0.24
N VAL A 284 14.76 -13.00 0.88
CA VAL A 284 15.05 -13.95 1.96
C VAL A 284 13.76 -14.52 2.56
N PHE A 285 12.73 -13.69 2.80
CA PHE A 285 11.43 -14.15 3.28
C PHE A 285 10.75 -15.11 2.30
N VAL A 286 10.71 -14.78 1.00
CA VAL A 286 10.11 -15.63 -0.04
C VAL A 286 10.82 -16.99 -0.13
N VAL A 287 12.16 -17.03 -0.07
CA VAL A 287 12.90 -18.30 -0.05
C VAL A 287 12.60 -19.07 1.24
N ALA A 288 12.68 -18.43 2.41
CA ALA A 288 12.48 -19.09 3.70
C ALA A 288 11.07 -19.68 3.83
N VAL A 289 10.02 -18.97 3.41
CA VAL A 289 8.64 -19.46 3.50
C VAL A 289 8.37 -20.62 2.52
N ASN A 290 8.99 -20.62 1.33
CA ASN A 290 8.88 -21.76 0.41
C ASN A 290 9.60 -23.00 0.97
N VAL A 291 10.82 -22.84 1.49
CA VAL A 291 11.57 -23.94 2.14
C VAL A 291 10.80 -24.47 3.35
N LEU A 292 10.18 -23.60 4.15
CA LEU A 292 9.29 -24.00 5.23
C LEU A 292 8.10 -24.80 4.70
N CYS A 293 7.35 -24.30 3.71
CA CYS A 293 6.20 -25.01 3.12
C CYS A 293 6.56 -26.41 2.60
N TYR A 294 7.64 -26.55 1.81
CA TYR A 294 8.07 -27.86 1.31
C TYR A 294 8.54 -28.80 2.43
N THR A 295 9.23 -28.27 3.44
CA THR A 295 9.65 -29.06 4.61
C THR A 295 8.44 -29.55 5.41
N THR A 296 7.45 -28.68 5.65
CA THR A 296 6.20 -29.02 6.35
C THR A 296 5.44 -30.12 5.62
N VAL A 297 5.25 -29.98 4.30
CA VAL A 297 4.56 -31.00 3.47
C VAL A 297 5.36 -32.32 3.48
N GLY A 298 6.68 -32.26 3.31
CA GLY A 298 7.54 -33.44 3.33
C GLY A 298 7.51 -34.20 4.65
N VAL A 299 7.54 -33.50 5.79
CA VAL A 299 7.42 -34.09 7.13
C VAL A 299 6.05 -34.76 7.33
N VAL A 300 4.96 -34.10 6.92
CA VAL A 300 3.61 -34.67 7.02
C VAL A 300 3.47 -35.92 6.16
N ILE A 301 3.93 -35.90 4.90
CA ILE A 301 3.89 -37.08 4.02
C ILE A 301 4.75 -38.21 4.59
N LEU A 302 5.97 -37.90 5.05
CA LEU A 302 6.89 -38.90 5.60
C LEU A 302 6.26 -39.63 6.80
N VAL A 303 5.57 -38.91 7.69
CA VAL A 303 4.91 -39.54 8.82
C VAL A 303 3.65 -40.30 8.40
N VAL A 304 2.79 -39.74 7.54
CA VAL A 304 1.55 -40.39 7.09
C VAL A 304 1.78 -41.65 6.22
N VAL A 305 2.96 -41.78 5.60
CA VAL A 305 3.30 -42.92 4.72
C VAL A 305 4.15 -43.98 5.42
N LEU A 306 4.94 -43.62 6.44
CA LEU A 306 5.85 -44.55 7.13
C LEU A 306 5.34 -45.05 8.50
N TRP A 307 4.17 -44.60 8.95
CA TRP A 307 3.52 -44.99 10.20
C TRP A 307 2.02 -45.27 10.00
#